data_AF-A0A6I9N8D7-F1
#
_entry.id   AF-A0A6I9N8D7-F1
#
_cell.length_a   1.000
_cell.length_b   1.000
_cell.length_c   1.000
_cell.angle_alpha   90.00
_cell.angle_beta   90.00
_cell.angle_gamma   90.00
#
_symmetry.space_group_name_H-M   'P 1'
#
loop_
_entity.id
_entity.type
_entity.pdbx_description
1 polymer ?
#
loop_
_entity_poly.entity_id
_entity_poly.type
_entity_poly.pdbx_seq_one_letter_code
_entity_poly.pdbx_strand_id
1 'polypeptide(L)'
;MGDATDDRGMRRTFIVPAIKSFDHYDFTRAKISCSLTWLVAKAFGSDAVPEDLVEPLYRDQYKQEHLKPPVACLLQSAELYCRAGSLILRSDAVKPLLGHNAVIQALAQKGLYVTDQDRLVTERDLTSTPIHMSSHLALIDTLMMAYTVEMVSVERVMSCINRYSSADLSHGDGHIQELPYDTEDAIATWINKSTDTQFPIAGT
;
A
#
# COMPACT_ATOMS: atom_id res chain seq x y z
N MET A 1 -34.09 -36.67 -1.27
CA MET A 1 -32.66 -36.74 -0.94
C MET A 1 -31.92 -35.97 -2.03
N GLY A 2 -31.27 -34.87 -1.69
CA GLY A 2 -30.63 -33.96 -2.66
C GLY A 2 -30.70 -32.53 -2.15
N ASP A 3 -30.03 -32.27 -1.03
CA ASP A 3 -29.87 -30.94 -0.44
C ASP A 3 -28.77 -30.21 -1.22
N ALA A 4 -29.11 -29.04 -1.75
CA ALA A 4 -28.22 -28.21 -2.54
C ALA A 4 -27.59 -27.16 -1.61
N THR A 5 -26.27 -27.18 -1.60
CA THR A 5 -25.34 -26.32 -0.86
C THR A 5 -25.70 -24.83 -0.95
N ASP A 6 -26.07 -24.25 0.19
CA ASP A 6 -26.07 -22.80 0.42
C ASP A 6 -24.63 -22.35 0.72
N ASP A 7 -23.94 -21.87 -0.31
CA ASP A 7 -22.65 -21.18 -0.23
C ASP A 7 -22.85 -19.83 0.46
N ARG A 8 -22.95 -19.90 1.79
CA ARG A 8 -23.18 -18.73 2.63
C ARG A 8 -21.84 -18.02 2.82
N GLY A 9 -21.53 -17.13 1.88
CA GLY A 9 -20.39 -16.23 1.89
C GLY A 9 -20.11 -15.71 3.30
N MET A 10 -18.92 -16.09 3.81
CA MET A 10 -18.44 -15.72 5.13
C MET A 10 -18.44 -14.19 5.23
N ARG A 11 -19.45 -13.64 5.90
CA ARG A 11 -19.44 -12.22 6.29
C ARG A 11 -18.24 -12.04 7.21
N ARG A 12 -17.17 -11.41 6.70
CA ARG A 12 -16.06 -10.94 7.53
C ARG A 12 -16.64 -9.97 8.55
N THR A 13 -16.91 -10.46 9.75
CA THR A 13 -17.25 -9.61 10.88
C THR A 13 -16.03 -8.73 11.12
N PHE A 14 -16.25 -7.41 11.09
CA PHE A 14 -15.22 -6.43 11.36
C PHE A 14 -14.88 -6.48 12.86
N ILE A 15 -14.08 -7.46 13.25
CA ILE A 15 -13.48 -7.51 14.58
C ILE A 15 -12.38 -6.47 14.56
N VAL A 16 -12.60 -5.36 15.26
CA VAL A 16 -11.58 -4.34 15.46
C VAL A 16 -10.39 -5.01 16.15
N PRO A 17 -9.20 -5.05 15.52
CA PRO A 17 -8.02 -5.63 16.13
C PRO A 17 -7.71 -4.92 17.45
N ALA A 18 -7.34 -5.68 18.47
CA ALA A 18 -6.96 -5.10 19.75
C ALA A 18 -5.80 -4.11 19.57
N ILE A 19 -6.02 -2.85 19.93
CA ILE A 19 -5.00 -1.80 19.89
C ILE A 19 -3.99 -2.12 20.99
N LYS A 20 -2.74 -2.42 20.61
CA LYS A 20 -1.66 -2.64 21.58
C LYS A 20 -1.22 -1.30 22.17
N SER A 21 -0.91 -1.30 23.47
CA SER A 21 -0.24 -0.15 24.10
C SER A 21 1.07 0.16 23.35
N PHE A 22 1.40 1.45 23.29
CA PHE A 22 2.62 1.95 22.68
C PHE A 22 3.88 1.26 23.23
N ASP A 23 3.93 1.00 24.55
CA ASP A 23 5.08 0.38 25.24
C ASP A 23 5.38 -1.05 24.79
N HIS A 24 4.42 -1.70 24.13
CA HIS A 24 4.53 -3.07 23.64
C HIS A 24 4.44 -3.17 22.12
N TYR A 25 4.53 -2.03 21.43
CA TYR A 25 4.46 -1.98 19.98
C TYR A 25 5.85 -2.16 19.36
N ASP A 26 6.00 -3.25 18.61
CA ASP A 26 7.21 -3.49 17.82
C ASP A 26 7.06 -2.79 16.46
N PHE A 27 7.65 -1.60 16.36
CA PHE A 27 7.64 -0.78 15.14
C PHE A 27 8.30 -1.48 13.96
N THR A 28 9.44 -2.14 14.19
CA THR A 28 10.19 -2.83 13.15
C THR A 28 9.36 -3.94 12.55
N ARG A 29 8.75 -4.76 13.40
CA ARG A 29 7.83 -5.82 12.99
C ARG A 29 6.64 -5.27 12.21
N ALA A 30 6.01 -4.22 12.73
CA ALA A 30 4.85 -3.62 12.09
C ALA A 30 5.19 -3.08 10.69
N LYS A 31 6.33 -2.38 10.57
CA LYS A 31 6.85 -1.86 9.30
C LYS A 31 7.10 -2.98 8.30
N ILE A 32 7.75 -4.08 8.71
CA ILE A 32 7.98 -5.23 7.84
C ILE A 32 6.65 -5.83 7.37
N SER A 33 5.75 -6.11 8.32
CA SER A 33 4.46 -6.73 8.00
C SER A 33 3.64 -5.87 7.04
N CYS A 34 3.49 -4.57 7.30
CA CYS A 34 2.66 -3.72 6.44
C CYS A 34 3.30 -3.50 5.06
N SER A 35 4.64 -3.38 5.00
CA SER A 35 5.36 -3.19 3.73
C SER A 35 5.22 -4.41 2.83
N LEU A 36 5.37 -5.62 3.39
CA LEU A 36 5.21 -6.87 2.64
C LEU A 36 3.75 -7.09 2.23
N THR A 37 2.78 -6.88 3.12
CA THR A 37 1.35 -7.00 2.80
C THR A 37 0.96 -6.03 1.69
N TRP A 38 1.42 -4.77 1.75
CA TRP A 38 1.19 -3.80 0.69
C TRP A 38 1.80 -4.25 -0.63
N LEU A 39 3.06 -4.71 -0.64
CA LEU A 39 3.74 -5.15 -1.85
C LEU A 39 3.02 -6.33 -2.51
N VAL A 40 2.63 -7.34 -1.72
CA VAL A 40 1.86 -8.49 -2.20
C VAL A 40 0.51 -8.05 -2.77
N ALA A 41 -0.23 -7.21 -2.04
CA ALA A 41 -1.50 -6.68 -2.52
C ALA A 41 -1.35 -5.88 -3.83
N LYS A 42 -0.25 -5.13 -4.00
CA LYS A 42 0.03 -4.44 -5.27
C LYS A 42 0.45 -5.39 -6.38
N ALA A 43 1.23 -6.43 -6.10
CA ALA A 43 1.70 -7.35 -7.11
C ALA A 43 0.58 -8.24 -7.70
N PHE A 44 -0.43 -8.59 -6.90
CA PHE A 44 -1.51 -9.50 -7.31
C PHE A 44 -2.87 -8.81 -7.49
N GLY A 45 -3.08 -7.65 -6.85
CA GLY A 45 -4.40 -7.03 -6.71
C GLY A 45 -5.08 -7.47 -5.42
N SER A 46 -5.88 -6.58 -4.80
CA SER A 46 -6.47 -6.77 -3.46
C SER A 46 -7.34 -8.02 -3.32
N ASP A 47 -7.98 -8.46 -4.41
CA ASP A 47 -8.93 -9.57 -4.41
C ASP A 47 -8.37 -10.86 -5.02
N ALA A 48 -7.10 -10.84 -5.45
CA ALA A 48 -6.45 -11.95 -6.15
C ALA A 48 -5.15 -12.42 -5.50
N VAL A 49 -4.90 -12.02 -4.24
CA VAL A 49 -3.74 -12.49 -3.47
C VAL A 49 -3.89 -13.99 -3.16
N PRO A 50 -2.91 -14.84 -3.52
CA PRO A 50 -2.90 -16.25 -3.14
C PRO A 50 -2.93 -16.44 -1.61
N GLU A 51 -3.68 -17.43 -1.12
CA GLU A 51 -3.91 -17.67 0.32
C GLU A 51 -2.59 -17.84 1.11
N ASP A 52 -1.58 -18.45 0.51
CA ASP A 52 -0.26 -18.66 1.09
C ASP A 52 0.50 -17.33 1.31
N LEU A 53 0.20 -16.30 0.53
CA LEU A 53 0.84 -14.98 0.56
C LEU A 53 0.05 -13.91 1.32
N VAL A 54 -1.21 -14.18 1.70
CA VAL A 54 -2.07 -13.23 2.45
C VAL A 54 -1.37 -12.76 3.73
N GLU A 55 -0.80 -13.70 4.48
CA GLU A 55 0.06 -13.42 5.62
C GLU A 55 1.52 -13.70 5.25
N PRO A 56 2.36 -12.68 5.01
CA PRO A 56 3.72 -12.92 4.53
C PRO A 56 4.66 -13.49 5.61
N LEU A 57 4.29 -13.37 6.87
CA LEU A 57 5.04 -13.84 8.03
C LEU A 57 4.30 -14.99 8.70
N TYR A 58 5.03 -15.93 9.29
CA TYR A 58 4.49 -16.96 10.17
C TYR A 58 5.22 -16.97 11.51
N ARG A 59 4.59 -17.55 12.55
CA ARG A 59 5.23 -17.76 13.84
C ARG A 59 5.62 -19.21 14.00
N ASP A 60 6.84 -19.45 14.46
CA ASP A 60 7.28 -20.77 14.83
C ASP A 60 6.82 -21.16 16.25
N GLN A 61 7.22 -22.36 16.68
CA GLN A 61 6.92 -22.89 18.01
C GLN A 61 7.53 -22.06 19.17
N TYR A 62 8.53 -21.22 18.89
CA TYR A 62 9.17 -20.32 19.84
C TYR A 62 8.56 -18.92 19.80
N LYS A 63 7.46 -18.71 19.06
CA LYS A 63 6.82 -17.42 18.80
C LYS A 63 7.74 -16.42 18.08
N GLN A 64 8.82 -16.89 17.45
CA GLN A 64 9.62 -16.06 16.57
C GLN A 64 8.91 -15.93 15.23
N GLU A 65 8.93 -14.73 14.68
CA GLU A 65 8.35 -14.45 13.38
C GLU A 65 9.38 -14.64 12.28
N HIS A 66 8.97 -15.39 11.26
CA HIS A 66 9.79 -15.74 10.12
C HIS A 66 9.06 -15.38 8.83
N LEU A 67 9.83 -15.00 7.83
CA LEU A 67 9.31 -14.79 6.49
C LEU A 67 8.92 -16.16 5.89
N LYS A 68 7.71 -16.26 5.35
CA LYS A 68 7.29 -17.48 4.66
C LYS A 68 8.23 -17.76 3.47
N PRO A 69 8.68 -19.02 3.26
CA PRO A 69 9.60 -19.34 2.16
C PRO A 69 9.11 -18.89 0.77
N PRO A 70 7.82 -19.01 0.40
CA PRO A 70 7.32 -18.48 -0.87
C PRO A 70 7.55 -16.97 -1.03
N VAL A 71 7.33 -16.18 0.04
CA VAL A 71 7.57 -14.73 0.01
C VAL A 71 9.05 -14.44 -0.14
N ALA A 72 9.90 -15.14 0.61
CA ALA A 72 11.36 -15.03 0.49
C ALA A 72 11.85 -15.25 -0.94
N CYS A 73 11.38 -16.32 -1.59
CA CYS A 73 11.70 -16.62 -2.99
C CYS A 73 11.27 -15.49 -3.93
N LEU A 74 10.05 -14.97 -3.76
CA LEU A 74 9.54 -13.90 -4.62
C LEU A 74 10.23 -12.55 -4.42
N LEU A 75 10.71 -12.26 -3.21
CA LEU A 75 11.54 -11.08 -2.96
C LEU A 75 12.92 -11.23 -3.63
N GLN A 76 13.52 -12.41 -3.54
CA GLN A 76 14.82 -12.71 -4.14
C GLN A 76 14.78 -12.89 -5.67
N SER A 77 13.65 -13.30 -6.25
CA SER A 77 13.46 -13.40 -7.72
C SER A 77 13.05 -12.08 -8.39
N ALA A 78 12.80 -11.05 -7.58
CA ALA A 78 12.24 -9.76 -7.98
C ALA A 78 10.79 -9.78 -8.47
N GLU A 79 10.09 -10.91 -8.47
CA GLU A 79 8.76 -11.03 -9.09
C GLU A 79 7.72 -10.07 -8.49
N LEU A 80 7.71 -9.93 -7.16
CA LEU A 80 6.81 -8.98 -6.49
C LEU A 80 7.10 -7.54 -6.93
N TYR A 81 8.38 -7.17 -7.01
CA TYR A 81 8.80 -5.83 -7.42
C TYR A 81 8.51 -5.55 -8.89
N CYS A 82 8.72 -6.54 -9.78
CA CYS A 82 8.44 -6.37 -11.20
C CYS A 82 6.94 -6.21 -11.46
N ARG A 83 6.09 -7.00 -10.78
CA ARG A 83 4.63 -6.91 -10.89
C ARG A 83 4.11 -5.58 -10.36
N ALA A 84 4.49 -5.21 -9.13
CA ALA A 84 4.08 -3.93 -8.54
C ALA A 84 4.63 -2.75 -9.35
N GLY A 85 5.92 -2.79 -9.72
CA GLY A 85 6.58 -1.78 -10.52
C GLY A 85 5.96 -1.60 -11.91
N SER A 86 5.47 -2.66 -12.56
CA SER A 86 4.81 -2.55 -13.86
C SER A 86 3.46 -1.82 -13.77
N LEU A 87 2.79 -1.91 -12.62
CA LEU A 87 1.53 -1.19 -12.37
C LEU A 87 1.77 0.28 -12.01
N ILE A 88 2.83 0.55 -11.24
CA ILE A 88 3.18 1.88 -10.74
C ILE A 88 3.96 2.62 -11.82
N LEU A 89 5.16 2.17 -12.15
CA LEU A 89 6.13 2.88 -12.98
C LEU A 89 5.81 2.83 -14.47
N ARG A 90 4.52 2.72 -14.84
CA ARG A 90 4.01 2.69 -16.22
C ARG A 90 4.83 3.66 -17.06
N SER A 91 5.66 3.08 -17.90
CA SER A 91 6.48 3.79 -18.86
C SER A 91 5.90 3.45 -20.22
N ASP A 92 5.91 4.41 -21.15
CA ASP A 92 5.69 4.17 -22.59
C ASP A 92 6.74 3.20 -23.20
N ALA A 93 7.53 2.52 -22.36
CA ALA A 93 8.54 1.59 -22.74
C ALA A 93 7.90 0.25 -23.12
N VAL A 94 8.25 -0.22 -24.32
CA VAL A 94 7.83 -1.51 -24.89
C VAL A 94 8.36 -2.72 -24.10
N LYS A 95 9.27 -2.51 -23.13
CA LYS A 95 9.98 -3.60 -22.43
C LYS A 95 9.45 -3.82 -21.01
N PRO A 96 9.09 -5.06 -20.63
CA PRO A 96 8.70 -5.39 -19.26
C PRO A 96 9.86 -5.22 -18.28
N LEU A 97 9.53 -4.87 -17.03
CA LEU A 97 10.50 -4.88 -15.93
C LEU A 97 10.88 -6.32 -15.61
N LEU A 98 12.18 -6.62 -15.70
CA LEU A 98 12.74 -7.95 -15.43
C LEU A 98 13.93 -7.81 -14.47
N GLY A 99 13.78 -8.38 -13.26
CA GLY A 99 14.80 -8.32 -12.20
C GLY A 99 14.78 -7.00 -11.40
N HIS A 100 15.51 -6.98 -10.29
CA HIS A 100 15.54 -5.81 -9.39
C HIS A 100 16.14 -4.59 -10.08
N ASN A 101 17.20 -4.78 -10.87
CA ASN A 101 17.90 -3.68 -11.50
C ASN A 101 17.00 -2.91 -12.48
N ALA A 102 16.09 -3.58 -13.19
CA ALA A 102 15.11 -2.91 -14.05
C ALA A 102 14.17 -2.00 -13.24
N VAL A 103 13.71 -2.47 -12.07
CA VAL A 103 12.85 -1.67 -11.18
C VAL A 103 13.61 -0.48 -10.60
N ILE A 104 14.85 -0.69 -10.13
CA ILE A 104 15.71 0.38 -9.62
C ILE A 104 15.97 1.44 -10.69
N GLN A 105 16.28 1.02 -11.92
CA GLN A 105 16.49 1.93 -13.04
C GLN A 105 15.23 2.72 -13.40
N ALA A 106 14.07 2.07 -13.42
CA ALA A 106 12.80 2.74 -13.70
C ALA A 106 12.45 3.78 -12.61
N LEU A 107 12.74 3.50 -11.34
CA LEU A 107 12.62 4.48 -10.25
C LEU A 107 13.59 5.66 -10.44
N ALA A 108 14.85 5.37 -10.76
CA ALA A 108 15.86 6.39 -11.00
C ALA A 108 15.51 7.32 -12.18
N GLN A 109 14.87 6.80 -13.24
CA GLN A 109 14.36 7.60 -14.35
C GLN A 109 13.29 8.60 -13.93
N LYS A 110 12.59 8.34 -12.81
CA LYS A 110 11.64 9.26 -12.18
C LYS A 110 12.28 10.16 -11.11
N GLY A 111 13.61 10.12 -10.97
CA GLY A 111 14.34 10.86 -9.94
C GLY A 111 14.23 10.25 -8.54
N LEU A 112 13.75 9.01 -8.42
CA LEU A 112 13.60 8.31 -7.15
C LEU A 112 14.75 7.31 -6.99
N TYR A 113 15.73 7.65 -6.16
CA TYR A 113 16.87 6.78 -5.88
C TYR A 113 16.60 5.92 -4.65
N VAL A 114 16.80 4.60 -4.78
CA VAL A 114 16.59 3.66 -3.69
C VAL A 114 17.81 3.65 -2.77
N THR A 115 17.64 4.12 -1.54
CA THR A 115 18.72 4.22 -0.55
C THR A 115 18.36 3.52 0.76
N ASP A 116 19.31 2.78 1.32
CA ASP A 116 19.25 2.18 2.67
C ASP A 116 20.38 2.80 3.49
N GLN A 117 20.05 3.54 4.56
CA GLN A 117 21.01 4.29 5.38
C GLN A 117 21.96 5.17 4.54
N ASP A 118 21.40 6.00 3.66
CA ASP A 118 22.12 6.89 2.73
C ASP A 118 23.03 6.19 1.70
N ARG A 119 23.01 4.85 1.63
CA ARG A 119 23.72 4.07 0.60
C ARG A 119 22.76 3.60 -0.48
N LEU A 120 23.15 3.74 -1.75
CA LEU A 120 22.39 3.18 -2.87
C LEU A 120 22.23 1.66 -2.72
N VAL A 121 20.99 1.20 -2.84
CA VAL A 121 20.66 -0.23 -2.86
C VAL A 121 21.01 -0.82 -4.22
N THR A 122 21.68 -1.96 -4.22
CA THR A 122 22.07 -2.69 -5.43
C THR A 122 21.30 -4.00 -5.57
N GLU A 123 21.29 -4.59 -6.76
CA GLU A 123 20.73 -5.94 -6.99
C GLU A 123 21.39 -7.00 -6.09
N ARG A 124 22.68 -6.84 -5.77
CA ARG A 124 23.40 -7.75 -4.87
C ARG A 124 22.84 -7.71 -3.45
N ASP A 125 22.41 -6.55 -2.97
CA ASP A 125 21.78 -6.43 -1.63
C ASP A 125 20.42 -7.14 -1.59
N LEU A 126 19.68 -7.14 -2.72
CA LEU A 126 18.33 -7.70 -2.84
C LEU A 126 18.31 -9.21 -3.18
N THR A 127 19.43 -9.75 -3.64
CA THR A 127 19.62 -11.17 -3.97
C THR A 127 20.46 -11.90 -2.91
N SER A 128 20.87 -11.21 -1.85
CA SER A 128 21.72 -11.80 -0.81
C SER A 128 21.00 -12.94 -0.08
N THR A 129 21.80 -13.92 0.35
CA THR A 129 21.36 -14.97 1.26
C THR A 129 22.32 -14.97 2.46
N PRO A 130 21.84 -14.65 3.68
CA PRO A 130 20.45 -14.37 4.08
C PRO A 130 19.87 -13.07 3.49
N ILE A 131 18.54 -12.97 3.49
CA ILE A 131 17.79 -11.82 2.97
C ILE A 131 18.14 -10.56 3.76
N HIS A 132 18.57 -9.51 3.05
CA HIS A 132 18.83 -8.21 3.65
C HIS A 132 17.54 -7.37 3.69
N MET A 133 16.76 -7.53 4.76
CA MET A 133 15.42 -6.95 4.86
C MET A 133 15.40 -5.41 4.73
N SER A 134 16.40 -4.71 5.26
CA SER A 134 16.48 -3.23 5.18
C SER A 134 16.51 -2.74 3.73
N SER A 135 17.28 -3.41 2.86
CA SER A 135 17.37 -3.07 1.44
C SER A 135 16.05 -3.34 0.70
N HIS A 136 15.34 -4.40 1.06
CA HIS A 136 13.99 -4.65 0.53
C HIS A 136 12.99 -3.61 1.01
N LEU A 137 13.02 -3.20 2.28
CA LEU A 137 12.16 -2.13 2.80
C LEU A 137 12.41 -0.81 2.09
N ALA A 138 13.67 -0.44 1.84
CA ALA A 138 14.01 0.75 1.08
C ALA A 138 13.41 0.74 -0.34
N LEU A 139 13.48 -0.40 -1.03
CA LEU A 139 12.86 -0.56 -2.36
C LEU A 139 11.34 -0.46 -2.30
N ILE A 140 10.70 -1.08 -1.31
CA ILE A 140 9.24 -1.01 -1.11
C ILE A 140 8.82 0.44 -0.82
N ASP A 141 9.52 1.14 0.07
CA ASP A 141 9.22 2.52 0.43
C ASP A 141 9.35 3.46 -0.77
N THR A 142 10.36 3.24 -1.60
CA THR A 142 10.54 4.03 -2.83
C THR A 142 9.43 3.74 -3.85
N LEU A 143 9.00 2.47 -3.99
CA LEU A 143 7.83 2.12 -4.82
C LEU A 143 6.53 2.70 -4.28
N MET A 144 6.33 2.69 -2.96
CA MET A 144 5.19 3.33 -2.30
C MET A 144 5.19 4.83 -2.57
N MET A 145 6.35 5.48 -2.48
CA MET A 145 6.51 6.91 -2.79
C MET A 145 6.14 7.20 -4.25
N ALA A 146 6.67 6.43 -5.20
CA ALA A 146 6.31 6.54 -6.61
C ALA A 146 4.80 6.41 -6.83
N TYR A 147 4.18 5.41 -6.19
CA TYR A 147 2.75 5.17 -6.28
C TYR A 147 1.91 6.32 -5.71
N THR A 148 2.31 6.88 -4.58
CA THR A 148 1.63 8.03 -3.96
C THR A 148 1.70 9.24 -4.88
N VAL A 149 2.87 9.57 -5.43
CA VAL A 149 3.04 10.70 -6.35
C VAL A 149 2.16 10.56 -7.58
N GLU A 150 1.99 9.35 -8.12
CA GLU A 150 1.14 9.11 -9.28
C GLU A 150 -0.37 9.06 -8.99
N MET A 151 -0.76 8.54 -7.81
CA MET A 151 -2.16 8.40 -7.45
C MET A 151 -2.75 9.69 -6.88
N VAL A 152 -1.93 10.48 -6.18
CA VAL A 152 -2.31 11.76 -5.59
C VAL A 152 -1.97 12.87 -6.58
N SER A 153 -2.62 12.86 -7.75
CA SER A 153 -2.67 14.06 -8.58
C SER A 153 -3.77 14.99 -8.05
N VAL A 154 -3.51 16.30 -8.05
CA VAL A 154 -4.49 17.32 -7.65
C VAL A 154 -5.83 17.10 -8.36
N GLU A 155 -5.81 16.74 -9.64
CA GLU A 155 -7.02 16.44 -10.43
C GLU A 155 -7.85 15.27 -9.89
N ARG A 156 -7.21 14.20 -9.39
CA ARG A 156 -7.90 13.03 -8.83
C ARG A 156 -8.43 13.33 -7.44
N VAL A 157 -7.67 14.07 -6.63
CA VAL A 157 -8.12 14.54 -5.32
C VAL A 157 -9.32 15.50 -5.48
N MET A 158 -9.24 16.45 -6.41
CA MET A 158 -10.35 17.35 -6.75
C MET A 158 -11.57 16.61 -7.31
N SER A 159 -11.35 15.56 -8.11
CA SER A 159 -12.45 14.70 -8.59
C SER A 159 -13.16 13.99 -7.44
N CYS A 160 -12.42 13.50 -6.43
CA CYS A 160 -12.99 12.94 -5.22
C CYS A 160 -13.77 13.99 -4.42
N ILE A 161 -13.18 15.17 -4.17
CA ILE A 161 -13.85 16.28 -3.46
C ILE A 161 -15.14 16.69 -4.17
N ASN A 162 -15.13 16.81 -5.50
CA ASN A 162 -16.30 17.20 -6.27
C ASN A 162 -17.39 16.11 -6.22
N ARG A 163 -17.03 14.83 -6.28
CA ARG A 163 -17.98 13.71 -6.15
C ARG A 163 -18.68 13.68 -4.80
N TYR A 164 -17.97 14.04 -3.73
CA TYR A 164 -18.54 14.19 -2.38
C TYR A 164 -19.24 15.55 -2.16
N SER A 165 -19.03 16.55 -3.03
CA SER A 165 -19.68 17.87 -2.93
C SER A 165 -20.94 17.98 -3.79
N SER A 166 -21.04 17.22 -4.88
CA SER A 166 -22.28 17.09 -5.68
C SER A 166 -23.46 16.52 -4.89
N ALA A 167 -23.22 15.88 -3.73
CA ALA A 167 -24.27 15.44 -2.82
C ALA A 167 -24.86 16.57 -1.96
N ASP A 168 -24.14 17.69 -1.78
CA ASP A 168 -24.54 18.81 -0.90
C ASP A 168 -25.04 20.05 -1.66
N LEU A 169 -25.02 20.06 -2.99
CA LEU A 169 -25.41 21.23 -3.81
C LEU A 169 -26.93 21.48 -3.88
N SER A 170 -27.76 20.83 -3.06
CA SER A 170 -29.19 21.13 -2.99
C SER A 170 -29.56 22.25 -2.01
N HIS A 171 -28.60 22.80 -1.25
CA HIS A 171 -28.88 23.92 -0.33
C HIS A 171 -27.87 25.03 -0.54
N GLY A 172 -28.33 26.08 -1.23
CA GLY A 172 -27.51 27.23 -1.57
C GLY A 172 -27.05 28.00 -0.35
N ASP A 173 -25.76 28.33 -0.33
CA ASP A 173 -25.32 29.68 0.02
C ASP A 173 -23.95 29.94 -0.64
N GLY A 174 -23.74 31.19 -1.07
CA GLY A 174 -22.62 31.61 -1.90
C GLY A 174 -21.29 31.72 -1.18
N HIS A 175 -20.82 30.63 -0.56
CA HIS A 175 -19.46 30.62 -0.01
C HIS A 175 -18.46 30.29 -1.11
N ILE A 176 -17.54 31.23 -1.34
CA ILE A 176 -16.36 31.03 -2.19
C ILE A 176 -15.69 29.75 -1.70
N GLN A 177 -15.75 28.70 -2.52
CA GLN A 177 -15.06 27.44 -2.26
C GLN A 177 -13.58 27.73 -2.47
N GLU A 178 -12.88 28.08 -1.39
CA GLU A 178 -11.42 28.20 -1.41
C GLU A 178 -10.86 26.86 -1.86
N LEU A 179 -10.39 26.85 -3.10
CA LEU A 179 -9.73 25.70 -3.72
C LEU A 179 -8.44 25.45 -2.92
N PRO A 180 -8.19 24.22 -2.42
CA PRO A 180 -6.98 23.94 -1.69
C PRO A 180 -5.76 24.27 -2.56
N TYR A 181 -4.85 25.07 -2.01
CA TYR A 181 -3.71 25.62 -2.74
C TYR A 181 -2.61 24.57 -2.99
N ASP A 182 -2.56 23.53 -2.18
CA ASP A 182 -1.63 22.42 -2.30
C ASP A 182 -2.29 21.04 -2.02
N THR A 183 -1.53 19.99 -2.30
CA THR A 183 -1.97 18.60 -2.14
C THR A 183 -2.23 18.22 -0.67
N GLU A 184 -1.49 18.82 0.26
CA GLU A 184 -1.59 18.52 1.69
C GLU A 184 -2.91 19.07 2.25
N ASP A 185 -3.26 20.30 1.89
CA ASP A 185 -4.50 20.98 2.24
C ASP A 185 -5.73 20.30 1.61
N ALA A 186 -5.59 19.81 0.36
CA ALA A 186 -6.63 19.04 -0.30
C ALA A 186 -6.91 17.70 0.41
N ILE A 187 -5.86 17.00 0.86
CA ILE A 187 -5.99 15.76 1.64
C ILE A 187 -6.57 16.05 3.02
N ALA A 188 -6.09 17.08 3.71
CA ALA A 188 -6.58 17.46 5.03
C ALA A 188 -8.08 17.83 5.00
N THR A 189 -8.48 18.62 4.00
CA THR A 189 -9.89 18.99 3.78
C THR A 189 -10.76 17.77 3.49
N TRP A 190 -10.30 16.82 2.67
CA TRP A 190 -11.04 15.59 2.39
C TRP A 190 -11.20 14.72 3.65
N ILE A 191 -10.14 14.58 4.45
CA ILE A 191 -10.19 13.83 5.72
C ILE A 191 -11.24 14.45 6.64
N ASN A 192 -11.16 15.76 6.88
CA ASN A 192 -12.08 16.49 7.75
C ASN A 192 -13.54 16.37 7.28
N LYS A 193 -13.81 16.53 5.98
CA LYS A 193 -15.16 16.38 5.43
C LYS A 193 -15.67 14.94 5.58
N SER A 194 -14.83 13.93 5.34
CA SER A 194 -15.22 12.52 5.46
C SER A 194 -15.54 12.11 6.90
N THR A 195 -14.85 12.68 7.89
CA THR A 195 -15.12 12.44 9.31
C THR A 195 -16.39 13.12 9.79
N ASP A 196 -16.68 14.33 9.32
CA ASP A 196 -17.92 15.04 9.67
C ASP A 196 -19.16 14.35 9.08
N THR A 197 -19.06 13.83 7.86
CA THR A 197 -20.21 13.17 7.20
C THR A 197 -20.56 11.81 7.85
N GLN A 198 -19.65 11.22 8.63
CA GLN A 198 -19.83 9.89 9.22
C GLN A 198 -20.39 9.91 10.65
N PHE A 199 -20.43 11.07 11.30
CA PHE A 199 -21.05 11.26 12.61
C PHE A 199 -22.09 12.36 12.54
N PRO A 200 -23.37 12.06 12.21
CA PRO A 200 -24.43 12.93 12.64
C PRO A 200 -24.41 12.88 14.17
N ILE A 201 -23.84 13.91 14.78
CA ILE A 201 -24.03 14.22 16.19
C ILE A 201 -25.53 14.28 16.44
N ALA A 202 -26.08 13.16 16.93
CA ALA A 202 -27.38 13.12 17.57
C ALA A 202 -27.27 13.92 18.87
N GLY A 203 -27.56 15.21 18.78
CA GLY A 203 -27.85 16.11 19.89
C GLY A 203 -28.74 17.21 19.31
N THR A 204 -29.94 17.46 19.79
CA THR A 204 -30.55 17.26 21.11
C THR A 204 -32.06 17.20 20.97
#